data_AF-A0A2Z4UP56-F1
#
_entry.id   AF-A0A2Z4UP56-F1
#
_cell.length_a   1.000
_cell.length_b   1.000
_cell.length_c   1.000
_cell.angle_alpha   90.00
_cell.angle_beta   90.00
_cell.angle_gamma   90.00
#
_symmetry.space_group_name_H-M   'P 1'
#
loop_
_entity.id
_entity.type
_entity.pdbx_description
1 polymer ?
#
loop_
_entity_poly.entity_id
_entity_poly.type
_entity_poly.pdbx_seq_one_letter_code
_entity_poly.pdbx_strand_id
1 'polypeptide(L)'
;MPTYVKYALTGVWILALVIVTSVCVRFAAEQGVLIWAAPIVATIPIAGLAFLQPKAELTGWAIFTVWLGSTYAALGSIELVVFGVIAALALFGLFASPWLLVLAWFGHIAWDFAPRDLPPLLTDLPHACIIFDGLIGTFIAWRILKGRWKSA
;
A
#
# COMPACT_ATOMS: atom_id res chain seq x y z
N MET A 1 10.55 -14.55 24.84
CA MET A 1 10.80 -14.82 23.40
C MET A 1 11.98 -13.98 22.93
N PRO A 2 12.99 -14.58 22.29
CA PRO A 2 14.16 -13.87 21.78
C PRO A 2 13.80 -12.78 20.77
N THR A 3 14.60 -11.72 20.68
CA THR A 3 14.35 -10.56 19.81
C THR A 3 14.27 -10.95 18.32
N TYR A 4 15.12 -11.84 17.84
CA TYR A 4 15.09 -12.31 16.45
C TYR A 4 13.78 -13.05 16.10
N VAL A 5 13.21 -13.79 17.05
CA VAL A 5 11.90 -14.46 16.84
C VAL A 5 10.78 -13.43 16.71
N LYS A 6 10.81 -12.33 17.50
CA LYS A 6 9.84 -11.23 17.37
C LYS A 6 9.90 -10.59 15.98
N TYR A 7 11.10 -10.33 15.46
CA TYR A 7 11.27 -9.78 14.12
C TYR A 7 10.80 -10.74 13.03
N ALA A 8 11.15 -12.03 13.14
CA ALA A 8 10.69 -13.04 12.19
C ALA A 8 9.16 -13.12 12.13
N LEU A 9 8.49 -13.20 13.29
CA LEU A 9 7.02 -13.24 13.36
C LEU A 9 6.38 -11.96 12.82
N THR A 10 6.98 -10.80 13.07
CA THR A 10 6.51 -9.52 12.52
C THR A 10 6.63 -9.50 11.00
N GLY A 11 7.75 -9.98 10.46
CA GLY A 11 7.95 -10.07 9.01
C GLY A 11 6.95 -11.03 8.35
N VAL A 12 6.75 -12.21 8.94
CA VAL A 12 5.74 -13.18 8.49
C VAL A 12 4.33 -12.57 8.53
N TRP A 13 4.01 -11.82 9.59
CA TRP A 13 2.72 -11.15 9.72
C TRP A 13 2.50 -10.11 8.62
N ILE A 14 3.47 -9.24 8.36
CA ILE A 14 3.39 -8.22 7.30
C ILE A 14 3.21 -8.91 5.93
N LEU A 15 3.99 -9.96 5.65
CA LEU A 15 3.86 -10.72 4.40
C LEU A 15 2.47 -11.36 4.26
N ALA A 16 1.95 -11.94 5.35
CA ALA A 16 0.60 -12.51 5.36
C ALA A 16 -0.47 -11.44 5.05
N LEU A 17 -0.34 -10.23 5.61
CA LEU A 17 -1.25 -9.12 5.29
C LEU A 17 -1.20 -8.73 3.80
N VAL A 18 0.00 -8.66 3.20
CA VAL A 18 0.15 -8.36 1.76
C VAL A 18 -0.55 -9.44 0.92
N ILE A 19 -0.34 -10.71 1.26
CA ILE A 19 -0.97 -11.84 0.56
C ILE A 19 -2.50 -11.77 0.69
N VAL A 20 -3.02 -11.61 1.91
CA VAL A 20 -4.46 -11.53 2.17
C VAL A 20 -5.07 -10.36 1.41
N THR A 21 -4.45 -9.18 1.47
CA THR A 21 -4.92 -8.00 0.74
C THR A 21 -4.94 -8.25 -0.77
N SER A 22 -3.87 -8.84 -1.33
CA SER A 22 -3.78 -9.19 -2.75
C SER A 22 -4.88 -10.17 -3.18
N VAL A 23 -5.14 -11.19 -2.37
CA VAL A 23 -6.20 -12.19 -2.62
C VAL A 23 -7.58 -11.52 -2.59
N CYS A 24 -7.84 -10.66 -1.61
CA CYS A 24 -9.11 -9.93 -1.51
C CYS A 24 -9.33 -8.97 -2.69
N VAL A 25 -8.31 -8.20 -3.09
CA VAL A 25 -8.37 -7.31 -4.26
C VAL A 25 -8.68 -8.13 -5.52
N ARG A 26 -7.92 -9.20 -5.77
CA ARG A 26 -8.14 -10.07 -6.93
C ARG A 26 -9.54 -10.66 -6.94
N PHE A 27 -9.98 -11.23 -5.83
CA PHE A 27 -11.31 -11.81 -5.71
C PHE A 27 -12.40 -10.76 -5.98
N ALA A 28 -12.29 -9.56 -5.40
CA ALA A 28 -13.25 -8.49 -5.61
C ALA A 28 -13.29 -8.01 -7.08
N ALA A 29 -12.15 -7.95 -7.75
CA ALA A 29 -12.06 -7.64 -9.18
C ALA A 29 -12.72 -8.73 -10.04
N GLU A 30 -12.43 -10.01 -9.77
CA GLU A 30 -13.05 -11.14 -10.49
C GLU A 30 -14.58 -11.20 -10.31
N GLN A 31 -15.10 -10.68 -9.19
CA GLN A 31 -16.54 -10.58 -8.92
C GLN A 31 -17.18 -9.27 -9.40
N GLY A 32 -16.42 -8.32 -9.96
CA GLY A 32 -16.95 -7.02 -10.41
C GLY A 32 -17.48 -6.14 -9.27
N VAL A 33 -16.97 -6.32 -8.05
CA VAL A 33 -17.40 -5.56 -6.85
C VAL A 33 -16.27 -4.75 -6.23
N LEU A 34 -15.20 -4.51 -7.00
CA LEU A 34 -13.95 -3.93 -6.50
C LEU A 34 -14.14 -2.56 -5.83
N ILE A 35 -14.94 -1.67 -6.41
CA ILE A 35 -15.24 -0.35 -5.86
C ILE A 35 -15.91 -0.47 -4.49
N TRP A 36 -16.89 -1.36 -4.35
CA TRP A 36 -17.63 -1.57 -3.10
C TRP A 36 -16.81 -2.30 -2.04
N ALA A 37 -15.91 -3.17 -2.47
CA ALA A 37 -15.00 -3.89 -1.57
C ALA A 37 -13.85 -3.01 -1.07
N ALA A 38 -13.42 -2.00 -1.84
CA ALA A 38 -12.30 -1.12 -1.54
C ALA A 38 -12.22 -0.63 -0.08
N PRO A 39 -13.27 -0.05 0.53
CA PRO A 39 -13.18 0.42 1.91
C PRO A 39 -12.93 -0.72 2.91
N ILE A 40 -13.53 -1.88 2.68
CA ILE A 40 -13.36 -3.06 3.54
C ILE A 40 -11.94 -3.60 3.38
N VAL A 41 -11.46 -3.75 2.16
CA VAL A 41 -10.12 -4.28 1.87
C VAL A 41 -9.04 -3.34 2.41
N ALA A 42 -9.24 -2.02 2.39
CA ALA A 42 -8.32 -1.05 2.99
C ALA A 42 -8.17 -1.23 4.51
N THR A 43 -9.19 -1.74 5.21
CA THR A 43 -9.09 -1.99 6.66
C THR A 43 -8.12 -3.10 7.00
N ILE A 44 -7.82 -4.02 6.08
CA ILE A 44 -6.91 -5.16 6.30
C ILE A 44 -5.49 -4.67 6.66
N PRO A 45 -4.79 -3.90 5.80
CA PRO A 45 -3.49 -3.36 6.16
C PRO A 45 -3.57 -2.34 7.29
N ILE A 46 -4.60 -1.49 7.33
CA ILE A 46 -4.74 -0.47 8.38
C ILE A 46 -4.82 -1.12 9.76
N ALA A 47 -5.79 -2.02 9.97
CA ALA A 47 -5.95 -2.71 11.24
C ALA A 47 -4.75 -3.63 11.51
N GLY A 48 -4.27 -4.34 10.49
CA GLY A 48 -3.17 -5.30 10.58
C GLY A 48 -1.82 -4.68 10.97
N LEU A 49 -1.56 -3.43 10.59
CA LEU A 49 -0.31 -2.75 10.90
C LEU A 49 -0.40 -1.81 12.12
N ALA A 50 -1.59 -1.27 12.43
CA ALA A 50 -1.76 -0.23 13.45
C ALA A 50 -1.32 -0.62 14.87
N PHE A 51 -1.31 -1.92 15.18
CA PHE A 51 -0.91 -2.44 16.50
C PHE A 51 0.59 -2.81 16.58
N LEU A 52 1.33 -2.77 15.48
CA LEU A 52 2.76 -3.04 15.49
C LEU A 52 3.53 -1.91 16.19
N GLN A 53 4.74 -2.21 16.65
CA GLN A 53 5.65 -1.17 17.16
C GLN A 53 5.95 -0.14 16.05
N PRO A 54 6.22 1.15 16.39
CA PRO A 54 6.35 2.22 15.41
C PRO A 54 7.24 1.90 14.21
N LYS A 55 8.44 1.35 14.44
CA LYS A 55 9.37 1.00 13.37
C LYS A 55 8.87 -0.14 12.47
N ALA A 56 8.25 -1.15 13.07
CA ALA A 56 7.66 -2.27 12.34
C ALA A 56 6.42 -1.84 11.53
N GLU A 57 5.58 -0.98 12.10
CA GLU A 57 4.44 -0.37 11.42
C GLU A 57 4.91 0.44 10.19
N LEU A 58 5.91 1.31 10.34
CA LEU A 58 6.48 2.09 9.23
C LEU A 58 7.10 1.20 8.15
N THR A 59 7.81 0.15 8.55
CA THR A 59 8.37 -0.85 7.62
C THR A 59 7.27 -1.57 6.86
N GLY A 60 6.19 -1.94 7.55
CA GLY A 60 5.00 -2.54 6.93
C GLY A 60 4.37 -1.62 5.90
N TRP A 61 4.21 -0.33 6.22
CA TRP A 61 3.71 0.64 5.25
C TRP A 61 4.61 0.81 4.04
N ALA A 62 5.93 0.84 4.21
CA ALA A 62 6.87 0.87 3.09
C ALA A 62 6.74 -0.38 2.19
N ILE A 63 6.60 -1.58 2.78
CA ILE A 63 6.37 -2.82 2.02
C ILE A 63 5.05 -2.76 1.25
N PHE A 64 3.97 -2.28 1.88
CA PHE A 64 2.69 -2.08 1.20
C PHE A 64 2.76 -1.03 0.09
N THR A 65 3.57 0.02 0.24
CA THR A 65 3.81 1.00 -0.83
C THR A 65 4.58 0.38 -2.00
N VAL A 66 5.57 -0.51 -1.76
CA VAL A 66 6.22 -1.26 -2.85
C VAL A 66 5.21 -2.18 -3.55
N TRP A 67 4.36 -2.87 -2.78
CA TRP A 67 3.28 -3.69 -3.32
C TRP A 67 2.29 -2.87 -4.18
N LEU A 68 1.89 -1.68 -3.71
CA LEU A 68 1.05 -0.74 -4.47
C LEU A 68 1.67 -0.41 -5.83
N GLY A 69 2.98 -0.10 -5.87
CA GLY A 69 3.65 0.21 -7.13
C GLY A 69 3.70 -0.98 -8.11
N SER A 70 3.55 -2.21 -7.63
CA SER A 70 3.59 -3.40 -8.48
C SER A 70 2.32 -3.63 -9.29
N THR A 71 1.23 -2.91 -8.99
CA THR A 71 -0.12 -3.08 -9.57
C THR A 71 -0.13 -3.21 -11.09
N TYR A 72 0.65 -2.40 -11.79
CA TYR A 72 0.73 -2.39 -13.25
C TYR A 72 2.10 -2.77 -13.82
N ALA A 73 3.07 -3.14 -12.97
CA ALA A 73 4.48 -3.25 -13.36
C ALA A 73 4.74 -4.22 -14.52
N ALA A 74 3.83 -5.18 -14.75
CA ALA A 74 3.91 -6.16 -15.83
C ALA A 74 3.32 -5.68 -17.18
N LEU A 75 2.66 -4.52 -17.24
CA LEU A 75 1.94 -4.08 -18.45
C LEU A 75 2.81 -3.33 -19.46
N GLY A 76 3.96 -2.78 -19.05
CA GLY A 76 4.85 -2.07 -19.98
C GLY A 76 5.99 -1.30 -19.32
N SER A 77 6.82 -0.68 -20.16
CA SER A 77 8.02 0.05 -19.71
C SER A 77 7.69 1.27 -18.84
N ILE A 78 6.63 2.01 -19.18
CA ILE A 78 6.20 3.18 -18.38
C ILE A 78 5.74 2.73 -17.00
N GLU A 79 4.98 1.65 -16.90
CA GLU A 79 4.52 1.10 -15.61
C GLU A 79 5.69 0.61 -14.76
N LEU A 80 6.72 0.05 -15.38
CA LEU A 80 7.95 -0.34 -14.68
C LEU A 80 8.70 0.88 -14.11
N VAL A 81 8.72 2.00 -14.85
CA VAL A 81 9.29 3.26 -14.36
C VAL A 81 8.47 3.79 -13.17
N VAL A 82 7.14 3.78 -13.26
CA VAL A 82 6.26 4.22 -12.18
C VAL A 82 6.42 3.33 -10.94
N PHE A 83 6.51 2.01 -11.12
CA PHE A 83 6.86 1.09 -10.04
C PHE A 83 8.19 1.48 -9.39
N GLY A 84 9.24 1.75 -10.19
CA GLY A 84 10.54 2.18 -9.69
C GLY A 84 10.46 3.47 -8.87
N VAL A 85 9.68 4.46 -9.32
CA VAL A 85 9.44 5.71 -8.58
C VAL A 85 8.73 5.44 -7.25
N ILE A 86 7.66 4.64 -7.26
CA ILE A 86 6.91 4.31 -6.04
C ILE A 86 7.79 3.51 -5.05
N ALA A 87 8.60 2.58 -5.55
CA ALA A 87 9.55 1.82 -4.73
C ALA A 87 10.64 2.73 -4.12
N ALA A 88 11.13 3.72 -4.87
CA ALA A 88 12.04 4.72 -4.34
C ALA A 88 11.37 5.58 -3.25
N LEU A 89 10.14 6.03 -3.48
CA LEU A 89 9.35 6.76 -2.48
C LEU A 89 9.10 5.91 -1.22
N ALA A 90 8.87 4.61 -1.37
CA ALA A 90 8.74 3.69 -0.24
C ALA A 90 10.03 3.60 0.59
N LEU A 91 11.17 3.45 -0.09
CA LEU A 91 12.48 3.35 0.55
C LEU A 91 12.85 4.64 1.29
N PHE A 92 12.76 5.79 0.62
CA PHE A 92 13.00 7.09 1.25
C PHE A 92 11.91 7.41 2.29
N GLY A 93 10.71 6.89 2.13
CA GLY A 93 9.63 6.96 3.10
C GLY A 93 9.99 6.31 4.43
N LEU A 94 10.65 5.16 4.36
CA LEU A 94 11.12 4.41 5.52
C LEU A 94 12.32 5.07 6.22
N PHE A 95 13.27 5.60 5.45
CA PHE A 95 14.57 6.03 5.99
C PHE A 95 14.75 7.55 6.13
N ALA A 96 13.97 8.36 5.43
CA ALA A 96 14.12 9.81 5.42
C ALA A 96 12.87 10.55 5.89
N SER A 97 11.70 10.30 5.28
CA SER A 97 10.47 11.00 5.65
C SER A 97 9.21 10.20 5.34
N PRO A 98 8.39 9.83 6.35
CA PRO A 98 7.18 9.05 6.12
C PRO A 98 6.14 9.77 5.25
N TRP A 99 6.25 11.09 5.06
CA TRP A 99 5.41 11.84 4.11
C TRP A 99 5.60 11.38 2.65
N LEU A 100 6.74 10.76 2.31
CA LEU A 100 6.94 10.18 0.97
C LEU A 100 6.07 8.96 0.74
N LEU A 101 5.68 8.23 1.79
CA LEU A 101 4.67 7.17 1.68
C LEU A 101 3.31 7.78 1.33
N VAL A 102 2.90 8.85 2.02
CA VAL A 102 1.66 9.58 1.73
C VAL A 102 1.64 10.05 0.27
N LEU A 103 2.75 10.64 -0.20
CA LEU A 103 2.90 11.06 -1.58
C LEU A 103 2.76 9.89 -2.56
N ALA A 104 3.34 8.71 -2.26
CA ALA A 104 3.22 7.54 -3.12
C ALA A 104 1.76 7.05 -3.24
N TRP A 105 1.01 7.00 -2.12
CA TRP A 105 -0.39 6.58 -2.12
C TRP A 105 -1.28 7.54 -2.92
N PHE A 106 -1.21 8.85 -2.67
CA PHE A 106 -2.00 9.82 -3.45
C PHE A 106 -1.49 9.98 -4.89
N GLY A 107 -0.18 9.81 -5.11
CA GLY A 107 0.40 9.80 -6.44
C GLY A 107 -0.05 8.62 -7.29
N HIS A 108 -0.27 7.45 -6.66
CA HIS A 108 -0.82 6.29 -7.33
C HIS A 108 -2.25 6.55 -7.82
N ILE A 109 -3.12 7.19 -7.02
CA ILE A 109 -4.44 7.64 -7.48
C ILE A 109 -4.30 8.54 -8.71
N ALA A 110 -3.40 9.52 -8.69
CA ALA A 110 -3.20 10.38 -9.86
C ALA A 110 -2.73 9.58 -11.09
N TRP A 111 -1.87 8.57 -10.89
CA TRP A 111 -1.43 7.69 -11.96
C TRP A 111 -2.55 6.81 -12.50
N ASP A 112 -3.46 6.31 -11.66
CA ASP A 112 -4.60 5.49 -12.08
C ASP A 112 -5.50 6.17 -13.11
N PHE A 113 -5.62 7.49 -13.05
CA PHE A 113 -6.42 8.28 -14.00
C PHE A 113 -5.61 8.78 -15.22
N ALA A 114 -4.33 8.45 -15.33
CA ALA A 114 -3.56 8.77 -16.51
C ALA A 114 -4.13 8.03 -17.74
N PRO A 115 -4.34 8.73 -18.87
CA PRO A 115 -5.01 8.16 -20.04
C PRO A 115 -4.16 7.04 -20.66
N ARG A 116 -4.61 5.80 -20.50
CA ARG A 116 -4.02 4.59 -21.08
C ARG A 116 -5.03 3.44 -21.09
N ASP A 117 -4.79 2.44 -21.91
CA ASP A 117 -5.60 1.23 -21.92
C ASP A 117 -5.26 0.33 -20.73
N LEU A 118 -6.29 -0.11 -20.01
CA LEU A 118 -6.17 -1.07 -18.93
C LEU A 118 -6.81 -2.41 -19.34
N PRO A 119 -6.28 -3.55 -18.88
CA PRO A 119 -6.95 -4.84 -19.03
C PRO A 119 -8.39 -4.78 -18.50
N PRO A 120 -9.35 -5.54 -19.09
CA PRO A 120 -10.76 -5.48 -18.68
C PRO A 120 -10.98 -5.64 -17.17
N LEU A 121 -10.22 -6.52 -16.52
CA LEU A 121 -10.30 -6.79 -15.08
C LEU A 121 -9.89 -5.59 -14.20
N LEU A 122 -9.17 -4.61 -14.75
CA LEU A 122 -8.64 -3.44 -14.04
C LEU A 122 -9.40 -2.14 -14.38
N THR A 123 -10.46 -2.20 -15.18
CA THR A 123 -11.19 -1.00 -15.61
C THR A 123 -11.86 -0.24 -14.45
N ASP A 124 -12.32 -0.97 -13.43
CA ASP A 124 -12.88 -0.37 -12.21
C ASP A 124 -11.81 0.03 -11.18
N LEU A 125 -10.55 -0.39 -11.40
CA LEU A 125 -9.46 -0.22 -10.44
C LEU A 125 -9.18 1.26 -10.11
N PRO A 126 -9.14 2.21 -11.07
CA PRO A 126 -8.94 3.62 -10.74
C PRO A 126 -9.94 4.19 -9.74
N HIS A 127 -11.22 3.85 -9.89
CA HIS A 127 -12.27 4.32 -8.98
C HIS A 127 -12.17 3.65 -7.61
N ALA A 128 -11.83 2.35 -7.58
CA ALA A 128 -11.59 1.65 -6.33
C ALA A 128 -10.36 2.19 -5.58
N CYS A 129 -9.30 2.55 -6.30
CA CYS A 129 -8.08 3.12 -5.74
C CYS A 129 -8.28 4.50 -5.11
N ILE A 130 -9.18 5.36 -5.61
CA ILE A 130 -9.54 6.61 -4.91
C ILE A 130 -9.92 6.30 -3.45
N ILE A 131 -10.71 5.24 -3.25
CA ILE A 131 -11.18 4.85 -1.93
C ILE A 131 -10.07 4.14 -1.15
N PHE A 132 -9.48 3.10 -1.73
CA PHE A 132 -8.48 2.26 -1.07
C PHE A 132 -7.21 3.06 -0.72
N ASP A 133 -6.60 3.71 -1.71
CA ASP A 133 -5.38 4.50 -1.52
C ASP A 133 -5.66 5.76 -0.72
N GLY A 134 -6.80 6.40 -0.94
CA GLY A 134 -7.18 7.61 -0.20
C GLY A 134 -7.33 7.34 1.30
N LEU A 135 -7.96 6.22 1.67
CA LEU A 135 -8.08 5.80 3.07
C LEU A 135 -6.71 5.50 3.69
N ILE A 136 -5.84 4.75 2.99
CA ILE A 136 -4.51 4.40 3.50
C ILE A 136 -3.60 5.64 3.59
N GLY A 137 -3.53 6.45 2.53
CA GLY A 137 -2.75 7.69 2.50
C GLY A 137 -3.18 8.65 3.62
N THR A 138 -4.49 8.80 3.84
CA THR A 138 -5.04 9.61 4.94
C THR A 138 -4.68 9.02 6.31
N PHE A 139 -4.78 7.71 6.48
CA PHE A 139 -4.39 7.05 7.73
C PHE A 139 -2.91 7.28 8.04
N ILE A 140 -2.02 7.08 7.06
CA ILE A 140 -0.57 7.31 7.22
C ILE A 140 -0.32 8.77 7.59
N ALA A 141 -0.91 9.73 6.87
CA ALA A 141 -0.78 11.16 7.17
C ALA A 141 -1.21 11.48 8.61
N TRP A 142 -2.35 10.93 9.05
CA TRP A 142 -2.84 11.08 10.42
C TRP A 142 -1.85 10.53 11.46
N ARG A 143 -1.23 9.36 11.21
CA ARG A 143 -0.20 8.78 12.11
C ARG A 143 1.03 9.67 12.21
N ILE A 144 1.47 10.27 11.09
CA ILE A 144 2.59 11.23 11.07
C ILE A 144 2.26 12.45 11.93
N LEU A 145 1.07 13.04 11.74
CA LEU A 145 0.61 14.20 12.50
C LEU A 145 0.50 13.92 14.00
N LYS A 146 0.13 12.68 14.39
CA LYS A 146 0.16 12.21 15.79
C LYS A 146 1.56 11.89 16.31
N GLY A 147 2.60 12.08 15.49
CA GLY A 147 3.99 11.88 15.87
C GLY A 147 4.37 10.41 16.07
N ARG A 148 3.61 9.46 15.49
CA ARG A 148 3.80 8.02 15.71
C ARG A 148 5.23 7.56 15.45
N TRP A 149 5.88 8.11 14.43
CA TRP A 149 7.20 7.69 13.96
C TRP A 149 8.32 8.70 14.24
N LYS A 150 8.11 9.68 15.13
CA LYS A 150 9.16 10.67 15.48
C LYS A 150 10.41 10.04 16.11
N SER A 151 10.30 8.82 16.62
CA SER A 151 11.37 8.08 17.30
C SER A 151 11.71 6.74 16.63
N ALA A 152 11.24 6.51 15.39
CA ALA A 152 11.37 5.23 14.70
C ALA A 152 12.71 5.05 13.98
#